data_AF-A0A9W9C0A0-F1
#
_entry.id   AF-A0A9W9C0A0-F1
#
_cell.length_a   1.000
_cell.length_b   1.000
_cell.length_c   1.000
_cell.angle_alpha   90.00
_cell.angle_beta   90.00
_cell.angle_gamma   90.00
#
_symmetry.space_group_name_H-M   'P 1'
#
loop_
_entity.id
_entity.type
_entity.pdbx_description
1 polymer ?
#
loop_
_entity_poly.entity_id
_entity_poly.type
_entity_poly.pdbx_seq_one_letter_code
_entity_poly.pdbx_strand_id
1 'polypeptide(L)'
;MSYFGDSDKIDVSSLANARARHANDMSLINPQFEILQESIPVIVGENAMMLSIFGNPPDNPVVTRDWFEFFFRREQFPVSLGWTPPSAAIGPSVGTVVEAIIAQSPPDVPLTFTPKSA
;
A
#
# COMPACT_ATOMS: atom_id res chain seq x y z
N MET A 1 -7.35 -7.43 -2.35
CA MET A 1 -7.29 -8.51 -1.33
C MET A 1 -6.63 -9.79 -1.84
N SER A 2 -6.89 -10.23 -3.08
CA SER A 2 -6.29 -11.45 -3.65
C SER A 2 -4.76 -11.49 -3.61
N TYR A 3 -4.09 -10.35 -3.85
CA TYR A 3 -2.62 -10.29 -3.84
C TYR A 3 -1.97 -10.55 -2.47
N PHE A 4 -2.74 -10.53 -1.38
CA PHE A 4 -2.25 -10.85 -0.03
C PHE A 4 -2.39 -12.35 0.31
N GLY A 5 -2.92 -13.16 -0.62
CA GLY A 5 -3.17 -14.58 -0.39
C GLY A 5 -4.10 -14.83 0.81
N ASP A 6 -3.76 -15.84 1.61
CA ASP A 6 -4.48 -16.22 2.84
C ASP A 6 -3.91 -15.57 4.11
N SER A 7 -2.96 -14.64 3.98
CA SER A 7 -2.36 -13.96 5.13
C SER A 7 -3.41 -13.13 5.88
N ASP A 8 -3.40 -13.23 7.21
CA ASP A 8 -4.19 -12.40 8.13
C ASP A 8 -3.52 -11.05 8.42
N LYS A 9 -2.29 -10.86 7.91
CA LYS A 9 -1.46 -9.68 8.12
C LYS A 9 -1.02 -9.07 6.80
N ILE A 10 -0.90 -7.75 6.82
CA ILE A 10 -0.35 -6.94 5.73
C ILE A 10 0.87 -6.20 6.29
N ASP A 11 2.04 -6.51 5.75
CA ASP A 11 3.31 -5.86 6.05
C ASP A 11 3.83 -5.06 4.85
N VAL A 12 5.01 -4.44 4.99
CA VAL A 12 5.64 -3.65 3.92
C VAL A 12 5.83 -4.48 2.64
N SER A 13 6.34 -5.70 2.75
CA SER A 13 6.65 -6.58 1.62
C SER A 13 5.40 -6.98 0.85
N SER A 14 4.39 -7.48 1.57
CA SER A 14 3.13 -7.90 0.98
C SER A 14 2.36 -6.74 0.34
N LEU A 15 2.40 -5.55 0.94
CA LEU A 15 1.80 -4.33 0.36
C LEU A 15 2.56 -3.86 -0.88
N ALA A 16 3.90 -3.89 -0.86
CA ALA A 16 4.73 -3.57 -2.02
C ALA A 16 4.43 -4.49 -3.21
N ASN A 17 4.39 -5.81 -2.97
CA ASN A 17 4.01 -6.79 -3.97
C ASN A 17 2.58 -6.58 -4.47
N ALA A 18 1.61 -6.40 -3.58
CA ALA A 18 0.21 -6.24 -3.93
C ALA A 18 -0.03 -5.02 -4.83
N ARG A 19 0.53 -3.88 -4.45
CA ARG A 19 0.47 -2.64 -5.24
C ARG A 19 1.12 -2.83 -6.62
N ALA A 20 2.33 -3.37 -6.68
CA ALA A 20 3.06 -3.53 -7.94
C ALA A 20 2.31 -4.48 -8.89
N ARG A 21 1.89 -5.65 -8.41
CA ARG A 21 1.12 -6.62 -9.21
C ARG A 21 -0.21 -6.05 -9.68
N HIS A 22 -0.92 -5.31 -8.83
CA HIS A 22 -2.15 -4.63 -9.22
C HIS A 22 -1.90 -3.60 -10.33
N ALA A 23 -0.88 -2.75 -10.20
CA ALA A 23 -0.54 -1.78 -11.24
C ALA A 23 -0.18 -2.48 -12.57
N ASN A 24 0.58 -3.57 -12.51
CA ASN A 24 0.90 -4.37 -13.69
C ASN A 24 -0.37 -4.93 -14.35
N ASP A 25 -1.26 -5.56 -13.59
CA ASP A 25 -2.48 -6.14 -14.15
C ASP A 25 -3.40 -5.08 -14.76
N MET A 26 -3.49 -3.90 -14.13
CA MET A 26 -4.19 -2.75 -14.68
C MET A 26 -3.58 -2.26 -16.00
N SER A 27 -2.24 -2.27 -16.12
CA SER A 27 -1.54 -1.91 -17.35
C SER A 27 -1.80 -2.87 -18.51
N LEU A 28 -2.14 -4.12 -18.21
CA LEU A 28 -2.42 -5.12 -19.24
C LEU A 28 -3.77 -4.84 -19.91
N ILE A 29 -4.76 -4.38 -19.15
CA ILE A 29 -6.14 -4.19 -19.62
C ILE A 29 -6.48 -2.74 -20.01
N ASN A 30 -5.75 -1.74 -19.48
CA ASN A 30 -5.96 -0.34 -19.82
C ASN A 30 -4.83 0.16 -20.76
N PRO A 31 -5.11 0.42 -22.06
CA PRO A 31 -4.09 0.89 -23.00
C PRO A 31 -3.56 2.30 -22.68
N GLN A 32 -4.29 3.07 -21.87
CA GLN A 32 -3.90 4.41 -21.42
C GLN A 32 -3.32 4.40 -20.00
N PHE A 33 -2.98 3.23 -19.46
CA PHE A 33 -2.41 3.14 -18.12
C PHE A 33 -1.03 3.83 -18.08
N GLU A 34 -0.87 4.71 -17.11
CA GLU A 34 0.34 5.50 -16.93
C GLU A 34 0.65 5.66 -15.45
N ILE A 35 1.93 5.53 -15.10
CA ILE A 35 2.47 5.93 -13.81
C ILE A 35 3.77 6.66 -14.09
N LEU A 36 3.77 7.97 -13.87
CA LEU A 36 4.94 8.83 -14.03
C LEU A 36 5.89 8.70 -12.84
N GLN A 37 7.17 8.96 -13.06
CA GLN A 37 8.20 8.87 -12.01
C GLN A 37 7.90 9.81 -10.84
N GLU A 38 7.43 11.02 -11.11
CA GLU A 38 7.03 12.02 -10.12
C GLU A 38 5.77 11.64 -9.33
N SER A 39 4.94 10.74 -9.86
CA SER A 39 3.75 10.25 -9.16
C SER A 39 4.07 9.18 -8.13
N ILE A 40 5.21 8.47 -8.27
CA ILE A 40 5.57 7.33 -7.40
C ILE A 40 5.46 7.68 -5.91
N PRO A 41 6.04 8.77 -5.40
CA PRO A 41 5.97 9.08 -3.97
C PRO A 41 4.53 9.27 -3.47
N VAL A 42 3.64 9.85 -4.29
CA VAL A 42 2.23 10.07 -3.93
C VAL A 42 1.48 8.75 -3.85
N ILE A 43 1.52 7.94 -4.91
CA ILE A 43 0.78 6.68 -4.94
C ILE A 43 1.35 5.66 -3.94
N VAL A 44 2.67 5.69 -3.66
CA VAL A 44 3.25 4.85 -2.59
C VAL A 44 2.87 5.43 -1.23
N GLY A 45 2.81 6.76 -1.11
CA GLY A 45 2.40 7.48 0.09
C GLY A 45 1.04 7.05 0.62
N GLU A 46 0.05 6.81 -0.25
CA GLU A 46 -1.26 6.29 0.16
C GLU A 46 -1.16 4.91 0.82
N ASN A 47 -0.31 4.03 0.29
CA ASN A 47 -0.05 2.70 0.85
C ASN A 47 0.69 2.80 2.20
N ALA A 48 1.73 3.64 2.25
CA ALA A 48 2.48 3.92 3.47
C ALA A 48 1.57 4.49 4.58
N MET A 49 0.67 5.41 4.22
CA MET A 49 -0.30 5.99 5.14
C MET A 49 -1.20 4.91 5.76
N MET A 50 -1.64 3.91 5.00
CA MET A 50 -2.44 2.81 5.57
C MET A 50 -1.65 1.99 6.59
N LEU A 51 -0.37 1.70 6.32
CA LEU A 51 0.52 1.07 7.32
C LEU A 51 0.72 1.96 8.54
N SER A 52 0.77 3.29 8.37
CA SER A 52 0.91 4.23 9.49
C SER A 52 -0.36 4.39 10.34
N ILE A 53 -1.55 4.23 9.76
CA ILE A 53 -2.83 4.32 10.48
C ILE A 53 -3.13 3.02 11.24
N PHE A 54 -2.99 1.88 10.57
CA PHE A 54 -3.44 0.60 11.10
C PHE A 54 -2.31 -0.28 11.65
N GLY A 55 -1.06 0.10 11.38
CA GLY A 55 0.13 -0.49 11.98
C GLY A 55 0.76 0.47 12.99
N ASN A 56 1.97 0.14 13.44
CA ASN A 56 2.76 0.98 14.33
C ASN A 56 4.20 1.13 13.81
N PRO A 57 4.43 1.66 12.59
CA PRO A 57 5.77 1.87 12.06
C PRO A 57 6.52 2.96 12.86
N PRO A 58 7.86 2.85 12.99
CA PRO A 58 8.72 1.81 12.43
C PRO A 58 8.76 0.51 13.27
N ASP A 59 8.25 0.54 14.50
CA ASP A 59 8.41 -0.56 15.47
C ASP A 59 7.70 -1.85 15.05
N ASN A 60 6.54 -1.72 14.41
CA ASN A 60 5.74 -2.83 13.88
C ASN A 60 4.92 -2.38 12.67
N PRO A 61 5.49 -2.37 11.45
CA PRO A 61 4.81 -1.98 10.21
C PRO A 61 3.91 -3.11 9.67
N VAL A 62 3.11 -3.72 10.55
CA VAL A 62 2.21 -4.83 10.24
C VAL A 62 0.79 -4.45 10.65
N VAL A 63 -0.14 -4.62 9.71
CA VAL A 63 -1.56 -4.33 9.82
C VAL A 63 -2.35 -5.63 9.88
N THR A 64 -3.33 -5.70 10.78
CA THR A 64 -4.33 -6.77 10.75
C THR A 64 -5.22 -6.60 9.52
N ARG A 65 -5.34 -7.65 8.69
CA ARG A 65 -6.10 -7.60 7.44
C ARG A 65 -7.56 -7.18 7.63
N ASP A 66 -8.19 -7.63 8.70
CA ASP A 66 -9.59 -7.30 9.00
C ASP A 66 -9.78 -5.79 9.25
N TRP A 67 -8.80 -5.11 9.84
CA TRP A 67 -8.85 -3.66 10.03
C TRP A 67 -8.78 -2.92 8.70
N PHE A 68 -7.87 -3.35 7.84
CA PHE A 68 -7.71 -2.78 6.49
C PHE A 68 -8.99 -2.99 5.67
N GLU A 69 -9.52 -4.21 5.64
CA GLU A 69 -10.73 -4.54 4.90
C GLU A 69 -11.97 -3.83 5.44
N PHE A 70 -12.12 -3.75 6.76
CA PHE A 70 -13.21 -3.01 7.39
C PHE A 70 -13.18 -1.54 6.97
N PHE A 71 -12.02 -0.89 7.05
CA PHE A 71 -11.88 0.51 6.68
C PHE A 71 -12.26 0.74 5.22
N PHE A 72 -11.70 0.00 4.27
CA PHE A 72 -12.00 0.20 2.85
C PHE A 72 -13.44 -0.18 2.46
N ARG A 73 -14.09 -1.10 3.17
CA ARG A 73 -15.49 -1.48 2.88
C ARG A 73 -16.54 -0.61 3.55
N ARG A 74 -16.17 0.08 4.64
CA ARG A 74 -17.11 0.85 5.47
C ARG A 74 -16.79 2.33 5.54
N GLU A 75 -15.60 2.74 5.11
CA GLU A 75 -15.05 4.09 5.28
C GLU A 75 -15.11 4.55 6.75
N GLN A 76 -14.87 3.61 7.67
CA GLN A 76 -14.97 3.79 9.12
C GLN A 76 -13.75 3.18 9.81
N PHE A 77 -13.28 3.82 10.88
CA PHE A 77 -12.22 3.24 11.70
C PHE A 77 -12.70 1.95 12.41
N PRO A 78 -11.89 0.87 12.42
CA PRO A 78 -12.28 -0.44 12.92
C PRO A 78 -12.22 -0.55 14.46
N VAL A 79 -12.74 0.45 15.17
CA VAL A 79 -12.77 0.49 16.65
C VAL A 79 -13.52 -0.70 17.23
N SER A 80 -14.61 -1.13 16.58
CA SER A 80 -15.36 -2.34 16.96
C SER A 80 -14.55 -3.64 16.83
N LEU A 81 -13.43 -3.62 16.08
CA LEU A 81 -12.49 -4.72 15.94
C LEU A 81 -11.25 -4.56 16.83
N GLY A 82 -11.27 -3.60 17.76
CA GLY A 82 -10.18 -3.35 18.71
C GLY A 82 -9.08 -2.40 18.21
N TRP A 83 -9.24 -1.77 17.04
CA TRP A 83 -8.28 -0.73 16.63
C TRP A 83 -8.40 0.50 17.52
N THR A 84 -7.25 1.07 17.87
CA THR A 84 -7.14 2.36 18.55
C THR A 84 -6.22 3.27 17.74
N PRO A 85 -6.43 4.60 17.76
CA PRO A 85 -5.55 5.52 17.06
C PRO A 85 -4.11 5.43 17.60
N PRO A 86 -3.09 5.60 16.73
CA PRO A 86 -1.71 5.74 17.17
C PRO A 86 -1.56 6.84 18.23
N SER A 87 -0.71 6.59 19.24
CA SER A 87 -0.47 7.56 20.33
C SER A 87 0.32 8.79 19.87
N ALA A 88 1.09 8.65 18.80
CA ALA A 88 1.81 9.73 18.14
C ALA A 88 1.11 10.14 16.84
N ALA A 89 1.16 11.44 16.53
CA ALA A 89 0.64 11.93 15.26
C ALA A 89 1.44 11.35 14.08
N ILE A 90 0.74 10.87 13.06
CA ILE A 90 1.36 10.44 11.80
C ILE A 90 1.90 11.69 11.12
N GLY A 91 3.20 11.68 10.83
CA GLY A 91 3.92 12.86 10.35
C GLY A 91 4.93 12.51 9.26
N PRO A 92 6.01 13.30 9.11
CA PRO A 92 7.00 13.12 8.04
C PRO A 92 7.67 11.74 7.98
N SER A 93 7.61 10.94 9.06
CA SER A 93 8.11 9.57 9.11
C SER A 93 7.43 8.62 8.11
N VAL A 94 6.26 8.98 7.55
CA VAL A 94 5.64 8.23 6.45
C VAL A 94 6.60 8.08 5.26
N GLY A 95 7.48 9.06 5.04
CA GLY A 95 8.49 9.01 3.97
C GLY A 95 9.42 7.78 4.05
N THR A 96 9.79 7.33 5.26
CA THR A 96 10.65 6.14 5.40
C THR A 96 9.91 4.86 5.05
N VAL A 97 8.60 4.81 5.32
CA VAL A 97 7.73 3.70 4.90
C VAL A 97 7.56 3.70 3.38
N VAL A 98 7.45 4.88 2.75
CA VAL A 98 7.43 5.02 1.29
C VAL A 98 8.70 4.44 0.67
N GLU A 99 9.87 4.83 1.18
CA GLU A 99 11.16 4.31 0.72
C GLU A 99 11.25 2.78 0.90
N ALA A 100 10.76 2.26 2.02
CA ALA A 100 10.75 0.83 2.29
C ALA A 100 9.84 0.05 1.32
N ILE A 101 8.64 0.57 1.00
CA ILE A 101 7.74 -0.05 0.01
C ILE A 101 8.36 -0.02 -1.38
N ILE A 102 9.01 1.09 -1.78
CA ILE A 102 9.72 1.18 -3.07
C ILE A 102 10.84 0.15 -3.12
N ALA A 103 11.67 0.08 -2.09
CA ALA A 103 12.81 -0.85 -2.03
C ALA A 103 12.38 -2.33 -2.03
N GLN A 104 11.20 -2.65 -1.49
CA GLN A 104 10.65 -4.01 -1.45
C GLN A 104 9.70 -4.32 -2.62
N SER A 105 9.54 -3.39 -3.56
CA SER A 105 8.74 -3.67 -4.77
C SER A 105 9.41 -4.78 -5.60
N PRO A 106 8.62 -5.73 -6.13
CA PRO A 106 9.17 -6.87 -6.85
C PRO A 106 9.95 -6.42 -8.09
N PRO A 107 11.20 -6.90 -8.28
CA PRO A 107 12.09 -6.39 -9.33
C PRO A 107 11.63 -6.74 -10.75
N ASP A 108 10.73 -7.72 -10.88
CA ASP A 108 10.14 -8.13 -12.16
C ASP A 108 8.91 -7.29 -12.56
N VAL A 109 8.55 -6.29 -11.77
CA VAL A 109 7.44 -5.36 -12.07
C VAL A 109 7.95 -3.92 -12.08
N PRO A 110 7.71 -3.15 -13.15
CA PRO A 110 8.18 -1.77 -13.20
C PRO A 110 7.38 -0.88 -12.22
N LEU A 111 8.04 0.17 -11.72
CA LEU A 111 7.40 1.19 -10.89
C LEU A 111 6.69 2.27 -11.72
N THR A 112 7.11 2.45 -12.97
CA THR A 112 6.52 3.38 -13.94
C THR A 112 5.87 2.60 -15.08
N PHE A 113 4.87 3.21 -15.69
CA PHE A 113 4.16 2.64 -16.83
C PHE A 113 3.90 3.75 -17.83
N THR A 114 3.98 3.42 -19.11
CA THR A 114 3.66 4.33 -20.21
C THR A 114 2.49 3.77 -21.02
N PRO A 115 1.62 4.61 -21.57
CA PRO A 115 0.55 4.15 -22.45
C PRO A 115 1.07 3.27 -23.59
N LYS A 116 0.30 2.24 -23.95
CA LYS A 116 0.62 1.40 -25.11
C LYS A 116 0.39 2.23 -26.37
N SER A 117 1.32 2.14 -27.33
CA SER A 117 1.11 2.71 -28.66
C SER A 117 -0.14 2.09 -29.30
N ALA A 118 -0.97 2.93 -29.91
CA ALA A 118 -2.19 2.51 -30.62
C ALA A 118 -1.86 1.72 -31.89
#